data_AF-A0A7K6BU40-F1
#
_entry.id   AF-A0A7K6BU40-F1
#
_cell.length_a   1.000
_cell.length_b   1.000
_cell.length_c   1.000
_cell.angle_alpha   90.00
_cell.angle_beta   90.00
_cell.angle_gamma   90.00
#
_symmetry.space_group_name_H-M   'P 1'
#
loop_
_entity.id
_entity.type
_entity.pdbx_description
1 polymer ?
#
loop_
_entity_poly.entity_id
_entity_poly.type
_entity_poly.pdbx_seq_one_letter_code
_entity_poly.pdbx_strand_id
1 'polypeptide(L)' 'GGTVLEGGGNARGAWGDWSPPCPSYCNICGIRTLVDPSRDAYDDSGLNDVRLYCCS' A
#
# COMPACT_ATOMS: atom_id res chain seq x y z
N GLY A 1 18.17 -4.50 12.57
CA GLY A 1 16.90 -5.09 12.12
C GLY A 1 15.83 -4.04 12.24
N GLY A 2 14.93 -3.96 11.25
CA GLY A 2 13.76 -3.08 11.33
C GLY A 2 12.61 -3.73 12.10
N THR A 3 11.52 -2.97 12.30
CA THR A 3 10.27 -3.44 12.91
C THR A 3 9.18 -3.51 11.85
N VAL A 4 8.34 -4.53 11.90
CA VAL A 4 7.12 -4.60 11.07
C VAL A 4 6.03 -3.77 11.73
N LEU A 5 5.41 -2.86 10.97
CA LEU A 5 4.29 -2.04 11.42
C LEU A 5 3.03 -2.47 10.67
N GLU A 6 2.02 -2.93 11.41
CA GLU A 6 0.72 -3.31 10.86
C GLU A 6 -0.31 -2.22 11.13
N GLY A 7 -1.11 -1.87 10.12
CA GLY A 7 -2.14 -0.83 10.23
C GLY A 7 -3.43 -1.34 10.89
N GLY A 8 -4.25 -0.42 11.42
CA GLY A 8 -5.56 -0.73 12.01
C GLY A 8 -6.68 -0.99 10.99
N GLY A 9 -6.38 -1.74 9.92
CA GLY A 9 -7.33 -2.08 8.86
C GLY A 9 -8.41 -3.08 9.28
N ASN A 10 -9.12 -3.65 8.31
CA ASN A 10 -10.13 -4.68 8.57
C ASN A 10 -9.50 -6.08 8.67
N ALA A 11 -10.25 -7.06 9.20
CA ALA A 11 -9.78 -8.43 9.43
C ALA A 11 -10.09 -9.41 8.27
N ARG A 12 -10.56 -8.94 7.11
CA ARG A 12 -10.91 -9.80 5.97
C ARG A 12 -9.75 -9.92 4.99
N GLY A 13 -9.66 -11.08 4.34
CA GLY A 13 -8.59 -11.39 3.38
C GLY A 13 -7.36 -11.97 4.07
N ALA A 14 -6.24 -12.01 3.33
CA ALA A 14 -4.95 -12.45 3.83
C ALA A 14 -3.86 -11.54 3.24
N TRP A 15 -2.76 -11.39 3.98
CA TRP A 15 -1.57 -10.71 3.47
C TRP A 15 -0.99 -11.49 2.28
N GLY A 16 -0.62 -10.76 1.23
CA GLY A 16 0.14 -11.30 0.11
C GLY A 16 1.64 -11.41 0.43
N ASP A 17 2.42 -11.77 -0.58
CA ASP A 17 3.88 -11.79 -0.46
C ASP A 17 4.46 -10.37 -0.29
N TRP A 18 5.59 -10.28 0.40
CA TRP A 18 6.34 -9.04 0.51
C TRP A 18 6.87 -8.59 -0.85
N SER A 19 6.79 -7.29 -1.12
CA SER A 19 7.54 -6.71 -2.24
C SER A 19 9.04 -6.79 -1.97
N PRO A 20 9.90 -6.80 -3.02
CA PRO A 20 11.32 -6.59 -2.85
C PRO A 20 11.61 -5.30 -2.06
N PRO A 21 12.66 -5.28 -1.23
CA PRO A 21 13.07 -4.05 -0.55
C PRO A 21 13.56 -3.02 -1.57
N CYS A 22 13.59 -1.75 -1.16
CA CYS A 22 14.31 -0.74 -1.94
C CYS A 22 15.79 -1.14 -2.12
N PRO A 23 16.43 -0.68 -3.21
CA PRO A 23 17.87 -0.87 -3.38
C PRO A 23 18.67 -0.38 -2.17
N SER A 24 19.89 -0.89 -2.02
CA SER A 24 20.77 -0.46 -0.93
C SER A 24 20.93 1.07 -0.94
N TYR A 25 20.85 1.68 0.25
CA TYR A 25 20.91 3.13 0.46
C TYR A 25 19.73 3.94 -0.10
N CYS A 26 18.67 3.29 -0.60
CA CYS A 26 17.43 3.95 -0.99
C CYS A 26 16.34 3.76 0.07
N ASN A 27 15.43 4.73 0.17
CA ASN A 27 14.26 4.68 1.03
C ASN A 27 12.97 4.90 0.24
N ILE A 28 11.83 4.49 0.81
CA ILE A 28 10.53 4.84 0.23
C ILE A 28 10.36 6.36 0.32
N CYS A 29 10.13 6.99 -0.83
CA CYS A 29 10.00 8.44 -0.97
C CYS A 29 8.66 8.86 -1.57
N GLY A 30 7.87 7.91 -2.05
CA GLY A 30 6.60 8.21 -2.69
C GLY A 30 5.69 6.99 -2.81
N ILE A 31 4.42 7.27 -3.08
CA ILE A 31 3.35 6.29 -3.26
C ILE A 31 2.48 6.72 -4.43
N ARG A 32 2.04 5.75 -5.23
CA ARG A 32 0.93 5.91 -6.18
C ARG A 32 -0.14 4.88 -5.84
N THR A 33 -1.37 5.35 -5.72
CA THR A 33 -2.53 4.52 -5.39
C THR A 33 -3.36 4.22 -6.64
N LEU A 34 -4.01 3.06 -6.64
CA LEU A 34 -5.12 2.76 -7.54
C LEU A 34 -6.38 2.74 -6.70
N VAL A 35 -7.25 3.72 -6.92
CA VAL A 35 -8.47 3.92 -6.13
C VAL A 35 -9.66 3.73 -7.05
N ASP A 36 -10.63 2.90 -6.63
CA ASP A 36 -11.96 2.89 -7.22
C ASP A 36 -12.73 4.10 -6.67
N PRO A 37 -13.11 5.07 -7.51
CA PRO A 37 -13.87 6.23 -7.05
C PRO A 37 -15.29 5.81 -6.65
N SER A 38 -15.85 6.48 -5.64
CA SER A 38 -17.25 6.29 -5.28
C SER A 38 -18.17 6.62 -6.46
N ARG A 39 -19.16 5.77 -6.73
CA ARG A 39 -20.22 6.04 -7.71
C ARG A 39 -21.48 6.53 -7.00
N ASP A 40 -21.81 7.80 -7.24
CA ASP A 40 -23.02 8.48 -6.74
C ASP A 40 -23.36 8.14 -5.26
N ALA A 41 -24.55 7.62 -5.00
CA ALA A 41 -25.08 7.39 -3.65
C ALA A 41 -24.61 6.08 -2.99
N TYR A 42 -23.67 5.34 -3.60
CA TYR A 42 -23.20 4.06 -3.09
C TYR A 42 -21.78 4.17 -2.54
N ASP A 43 -21.52 3.52 -1.41
CA ASP A 43 -20.16 3.40 -0.88
C ASP A 43 -19.48 2.16 -1.48
N ASP A 44 -18.93 2.35 -2.69
CA ASP A 44 -18.08 1.39 -3.40
C ASP A 44 -16.62 1.85 -3.48
N SER A 45 -16.25 2.91 -2.75
CA SER A 45 -14.89 3.43 -2.80
C SER A 45 -13.89 2.50 -2.12
N GLY A 46 -12.74 2.28 -2.76
CA GLY A 46 -11.74 1.34 -2.27
C GLY A 46 -10.35 1.60 -2.84
N LEU A 47 -9.31 1.46 -1.99
CA LEU A 47 -7.92 1.41 -2.45
C LEU A 47 -7.61 -0.02 -2.86
N ASN A 48 -7.46 -0.25 -4.17
CA ASN A 48 -7.30 -1.57 -4.75
C ASN A 48 -5.84 -1.97 -4.92
N ASP A 49 -4.93 -0.99 -5.06
CA ASP A 49 -3.50 -1.27 -5.20
C ASP A 49 -2.62 -0.08 -4.78
N VAL A 50 -1.36 -0.37 -4.47
CA VAL A 50 -0.32 0.62 -4.16
C VAL A 50 0.98 0.28 -4.87
N ARG A 51 1.63 1.30 -5.40
CA ARG A 51 3.01 1.23 -5.88
C ARG A 51 3.88 2.19 -5.08
N LEU A 52 4.91 1.65 -4.44
CA LEU A 52 5.90 2.44 -3.73
C LEU A 52 7.05 2.86 -4.65
N TYR A 53 7.62 4.03 -4.39
CA TYR A 53 8.79 4.54 -5.08
C TYR A 53 9.98 4.62 -4.13
N CYS A 54 11.12 4.15 -4.60
CA CYS A 54 12.40 4.21 -3.88
C CYS A 54 13.26 5.33 -4.47
N CYS A 55 13.80 6.19 -3.60
CA CYS A 55 14.73 7.25 -3.96
C CYS A 55 16.04 7.12 -3.17
N SER A 56 17.13 7.59 -3.77
CA SER A 56 18.44 7.77 -3.12
C SER A 56 18.47 9.04 -2.27
#